data_AF-A0A6G1EY95-F1
#
_entry.id   AF-A0A6G1EY95-F1
#
_cell.length_a   1.000
_cell.length_b   1.000
_cell.length_c   1.000
_cell.angle_alpha   90.00
_cell.angle_beta   90.00
_cell.angle_gamma   90.00
#
_symmetry.space_group_name_H-M   'P 1'
#
loop_
_entity.id
_entity.type
_entity.pdbx_description
1 polymer ?
#
loop_
_entity_poly.entity_id
_entity_poly.type
_entity_poly.pdbx_seq_one_letter_code
_entity_poly.pdbx_strand_id
1 'polypeptide(L)'
;MLVVLGCNTMVYTKNGDSDGGPYPYLYYTGCIAYCNDSRSAQDGRCAGAGCCHVDIPGGLTDNVVTFYSWTRGFQVDFSPCDYSFLVDKDQYEFRRTDLRMEQNRTMPVWLDWAIRDGNASSCPTPDSHKKPPGYACVSANSQCVNSTNGPGYYCKCSSGYEGNPYDDDPEKGCKGMIIY
;
A
#
# COMPACT_ATOMS: atom_id res chain seq x y z
N MET A 1 -2.31 -3.30 -5.14
CA MET A 1 -2.41 -2.39 -6.31
C MET A 1 -3.39 -1.26 -6.01
N LEU A 2 -3.31 -0.16 -6.75
CA LEU A 2 -4.31 0.91 -6.74
C LEU A 2 -5.33 0.63 -7.86
N VAL A 3 -6.60 0.48 -7.50
CA VAL A 3 -7.71 0.30 -8.44
C VAL A 3 -8.50 1.59 -8.54
N VAL A 4 -8.95 1.91 -9.75
CA VAL A 4 -9.81 3.05 -10.03
C VAL A 4 -11.03 2.57 -10.80
N LEU A 5 -12.20 2.94 -10.31
CA LEU A 5 -13.50 2.61 -10.91
C LEU A 5 -14.23 3.88 -11.32
N GLY A 6 -14.84 3.83 -12.49
CA GLY A 6 -15.63 4.93 -13.01
C GLY A 6 -15.57 5.02 -14.53
N CYS A 7 -16.30 5.99 -15.06
CA CYS A 7 -16.38 6.24 -16.50
C CYS A 7 -16.29 7.74 -16.75
N ASN A 8 -15.37 8.15 -17.64
CA ASN A 8 -14.81 9.50 -17.68
C ASN A 8 -14.10 9.83 -16.36
N THR A 9 -13.22 8.94 -15.95
CA THR A 9 -12.48 9.03 -14.69
C THR A 9 -11.00 9.03 -15.00
N MET A 10 -10.28 9.96 -14.37
CA MET A 10 -8.83 10.06 -14.46
C MET A 10 -8.27 10.26 -13.06
N VAL A 11 -7.30 9.43 -12.69
CA VAL A 11 -6.60 9.50 -11.42
C VAL A 11 -5.10 9.57 -11.69
N TYR A 12 -4.43 10.45 -10.97
CA TYR A 12 -2.97 10.47 -10.87
C TYR A 12 -2.55 9.98 -9.49
N THR A 13 -1.48 9.21 -9.44
CA THR A 13 -0.83 8.83 -8.19
C THR A 13 0.65 9.19 -8.27
N LYS A 14 1.15 9.75 -7.19
CA LYS A 14 2.56 10.13 -7.04
C LYS A 14 3.01 9.92 -5.61
N ASN A 15 4.31 9.88 -5.37
CA ASN A 15 4.83 10.23 -4.05
C ASN A 15 4.97 11.77 -3.98
N GLY A 16 4.51 12.35 -2.88
CA GLY A 16 4.60 13.75 -2.50
C GLY A 16 5.85 13.99 -1.66
N ASP A 17 6.67 14.95 -2.08
CA ASP A 17 7.92 15.41 -1.47
C ASP A 17 9.16 14.54 -1.67
N SER A 18 9.63 14.52 -2.92
CA SER A 18 11.06 14.34 -3.23
C SER A 18 11.88 15.63 -3.14
N ASP A 19 11.31 16.75 -2.65
CA ASP A 19 12.08 17.97 -2.40
C ASP A 19 12.94 17.78 -1.13
N GLY A 20 14.09 17.11 -1.31
CA GLY A 20 15.18 17.08 -0.34
C GLY A 20 15.23 15.87 0.62
N GLY A 21 14.33 14.89 0.49
CA GLY A 21 14.44 13.62 1.23
C GLY A 21 15.51 12.67 0.65
N PRO A 22 16.09 11.74 1.42
CA PRO A 22 17.17 10.86 0.96
C PRO A 22 16.74 9.78 -0.05
N TYR A 23 15.49 9.80 -0.53
CA TYR A 23 14.93 8.75 -1.39
C TYR A 23 14.81 9.25 -2.84
N PRO A 24 15.67 8.81 -3.76
CA PRO A 24 15.76 9.33 -5.13
C PRO A 24 14.64 8.83 -6.06
N TYR A 25 13.70 8.03 -5.56
CA TYR A 25 12.67 7.41 -6.39
C TYR A 25 11.45 8.32 -6.52
N LEU A 26 11.35 8.97 -7.68
CA LEU A 26 10.16 9.69 -8.11
C LEU A 26 9.20 8.72 -8.81
N TYR A 27 8.02 8.57 -8.23
CA TYR A 27 6.92 7.79 -8.77
C TYR A 27 5.81 8.73 -9.22
N TYR A 28 5.46 8.63 -10.50
CA TYR A 28 4.33 9.36 -11.07
C TYR A 28 3.68 8.48 -12.12
N THR A 29 2.43 8.11 -11.90
CA THR A 29 1.64 7.35 -12.87
C THR A 29 0.17 7.72 -12.75
N GLY A 30 -0.66 7.15 -13.61
CA GLY A 30 -2.08 7.43 -13.61
C GLY A 30 -2.90 6.30 -14.20
N CYS A 31 -4.20 6.45 -14.03
CA CYS A 31 -5.21 5.49 -14.39
C CYS A 31 -6.35 6.24 -15.06
N ILE A 32 -6.73 5.81 -16.27
CA ILE A 32 -7.83 6.41 -17.02
C ILE A 32 -8.84 5.33 -17.32
N ALA A 33 -10.11 5.62 -17.02
CA ALA A 33 -11.24 4.76 -17.36
C ALA A 33 -12.30 5.54 -18.15
N TYR A 34 -12.59 5.08 -19.36
CA TYR A 34 -13.59 5.67 -20.26
C TYR A 34 -14.65 4.65 -20.66
N CYS A 35 -15.90 5.09 -20.78
CA CYS A 35 -17.00 4.24 -21.21
C CYS A 35 -17.94 5.04 -22.13
N ASN A 36 -18.24 4.50 -23.30
CA ASN A 36 -19.27 5.07 -24.16
C ASN A 36 -20.68 4.69 -23.71
N ASP A 37 -20.81 3.57 -22.99
CA ASP A 37 -21.99 3.14 -22.26
C ASP A 37 -21.56 2.20 -21.14
N SER A 38 -22.51 1.77 -20.30
CA SER A 38 -22.19 0.81 -19.24
C SER A 38 -21.77 -0.58 -19.75
N ARG A 39 -22.13 -0.97 -20.99
CA ARG A 39 -21.79 -2.30 -21.55
C ARG A 39 -20.33 -2.38 -21.99
N SER A 40 -19.70 -1.24 -22.20
CA SER A 40 -18.26 -1.12 -22.46
C SER A 40 -17.44 -1.67 -21.30
N ALA A 41 -17.93 -1.53 -20.06
CA ALA A 41 -17.37 -2.16 -18.87
C ALA A 41 -17.81 -3.63 -18.80
N GLN A 42 -16.86 -4.54 -18.95
CA GLN A 42 -17.08 -5.98 -18.95
C GLN A 42 -16.52 -6.60 -17.67
N ASP A 43 -17.27 -7.56 -17.10
CA ASP A 43 -16.83 -8.31 -15.92
C ASP A 43 -15.46 -8.96 -16.17
N GLY A 44 -14.61 -8.97 -15.15
CA GLY A 44 -13.24 -9.48 -15.21
C GLY A 44 -12.25 -8.60 -15.98
N ARG A 45 -12.68 -7.51 -16.63
CA ARG A 45 -11.80 -6.62 -17.41
C ARG A 45 -11.54 -5.28 -16.73
N CYS A 46 -10.37 -5.13 -16.12
CA CYS A 46 -9.93 -3.88 -15.51
C CYS A 46 -8.79 -3.20 -16.29
N ALA A 47 -9.06 -2.86 -17.55
CA ALA A 47 -8.06 -2.35 -18.49
C ALA A 47 -8.55 -1.11 -19.26
N GLY A 48 -9.08 -0.11 -18.55
CA GLY A 48 -9.40 1.22 -19.09
C GLY A 48 -10.86 1.46 -19.46
N ALA A 49 -11.74 0.46 -19.32
CA ALA A 49 -13.18 0.62 -19.50
C ALA A 49 -13.92 0.30 -18.20
N GLY A 50 -14.40 1.34 -17.51
CA GLY A 50 -15.08 1.21 -16.22
C GLY A 50 -14.15 0.93 -15.03
N CYS A 51 -13.01 0.31 -15.28
CA CYS A 51 -11.98 -0.03 -14.31
C CYS A 51 -10.61 0.06 -14.95
N CYS A 52 -9.64 0.57 -14.19
CA CYS A 52 -8.22 0.43 -14.47
C CYS A 52 -7.49 0.23 -13.15
N HIS A 53 -6.27 -0.30 -13.19
CA HIS A 53 -5.42 -0.40 -12.02
C HIS A 53 -3.98 -0.03 -12.37
N VAL A 54 -3.24 0.38 -11.36
CA VAL A 54 -1.78 0.57 -11.44
C VAL A 54 -1.11 -0.15 -10.29
N ASP A 55 0.04 -0.75 -10.59
CA ASP A 55 0.88 -1.34 -9.58
C ASP A 55 1.60 -0.23 -8.80
N ILE A 56 1.58 -0.34 -7.47
CA ILE A 56 2.34 0.53 -6.60
C ILE A 56 3.74 -0.09 -6.48
N PRO A 57 4.79 0.60 -6.96
CA PRO A 57 6.14 0.08 -6.85
C PRO A 57 6.59 0.09 -5.39
N GLY A 58 7.57 -0.76 -5.09
CA GLY A 58 8.26 -0.70 -3.82
C GLY A 58 9.13 0.56 -3.68
N GLY A 59 9.60 0.83 -2.46
CA GLY A 59 10.53 1.91 -2.18
C GLY A 59 9.87 3.26 -1.85
N LEU A 60 8.55 3.39 -2.02
CA LEU A 60 7.83 4.63 -1.72
C LEU A 60 7.77 4.90 -0.20
N THR A 61 7.84 6.17 0.18
CA THR A 61 7.62 6.66 1.55
C THR A 61 6.18 7.05 1.81
N ASP A 62 5.48 7.41 0.75
CA ASP A 62 4.14 7.96 0.78
C ASP A 62 3.48 7.76 -0.59
N ASN A 63 2.16 7.89 -0.62
CA ASN A 63 1.40 7.82 -1.84
C ASN A 63 0.24 8.82 -1.79
N VAL A 64 0.21 9.75 -2.74
CA VAL A 64 -0.85 10.72 -2.91
C VAL A 64 -1.64 10.33 -4.16
N VAL A 65 -2.95 10.14 -3.99
CA VAL A 65 -3.89 9.85 -5.07
C VAL A 65 -4.74 11.09 -5.30
N THR A 66 -4.86 11.53 -6.54
CA THR A 66 -5.63 12.72 -6.92
C THR A 66 -6.54 12.41 -8.10
N PHE A 67 -7.84 12.67 -7.95
CA PHE A 67 -8.78 12.65 -9.06
C PHE A 67 -8.63 13.92 -9.87
N TYR A 68 -8.47 13.76 -11.19
CA TYR A 68 -8.56 14.87 -12.12
C TYR A 68 -10.02 15.04 -12.54
N SER A 69 -10.50 16.28 -12.51
CA SER A 69 -11.87 16.58 -12.90
C SER A 69 -12.04 16.37 -14.40
N TRP A 70 -12.88 15.42 -14.78
CA TRP A 70 -13.31 15.21 -16.15
C TRP A 70 -14.83 15.37 -16.21
N THR A 71 -15.30 16.26 -17.08
CA THR A 71 -16.74 16.48 -17.27
C THR A 71 -17.47 15.17 -17.58
N ARG A 72 -18.51 14.90 -16.79
CA ARG A 72 -19.40 13.75 -16.95
C ARG A 72 -20.75 14.22 -17.48
N GLY A 73 -21.30 13.47 -18.43
CA GLY A 73 -22.64 13.69 -18.98
C GLY A 73 -23.50 12.47 -18.69
N PHE A 74 -23.89 11.75 -19.74
CA PHE A 74 -24.72 10.53 -19.65
C PHE A 74 -24.09 9.40 -18.81
N GLN A 75 -22.78 9.45 -18.53
CA GLN A 75 -22.09 8.44 -17.71
C GLN A 75 -22.65 8.36 -16.29
N VAL A 76 -23.14 9.47 -15.74
CA VAL A 76 -23.67 9.53 -14.36
C VAL A 76 -24.87 8.60 -14.16
N ASP A 77 -25.61 8.29 -15.23
CA ASP A 77 -26.77 7.41 -15.19
C ASP A 77 -26.39 5.99 -14.80
N PHE A 78 -25.15 5.55 -15.09
CA PHE A 78 -24.67 4.19 -14.80
C PHE A 78 -23.42 4.14 -13.92
N SER A 79 -22.66 5.23 -13.83
CA SER A 79 -21.51 5.41 -12.94
C SER A 79 -21.63 6.79 -12.28
N PRO A 80 -22.36 6.91 -11.16
CA PRO A 80 -22.64 8.20 -10.54
C PRO A 80 -21.44 8.77 -9.76
N CYS A 81 -20.50 7.92 -9.37
CA CYS A 81 -19.32 8.28 -8.58
C CYS A 81 -18.07 7.65 -9.18
N ASP A 82 -16.93 8.22 -8.81
CA ASP A 82 -15.61 7.67 -9.09
C ASP A 82 -15.03 7.14 -7.79
N TYR A 83 -14.36 6.00 -7.87
CA TYR A 83 -13.81 5.32 -6.70
C TYR A 83 -12.34 5.02 -6.93
N SER A 84 -11.54 5.12 -5.86
CA SER A 84 -10.19 4.62 -5.84
C SER A 84 -9.92 3.95 -4.50
N PHE A 85 -9.21 2.82 -4.53
CA PHE A 85 -8.89 2.07 -3.33
C PHE A 85 -7.67 1.18 -3.55
N LEU A 86 -7.04 0.81 -2.43
CA LEU A 86 -5.97 -0.18 -2.40
C LEU A 86 -6.56 -1.55 -2.11
N VAL A 87 -6.05 -2.55 -2.83
CA VAL A 87 -6.40 -3.94 -2.62
C VAL A 87 -5.22 -4.83 -2.97
N ASP A 88 -5.11 -5.97 -2.30
CA ASP A 88 -4.20 -7.03 -2.72
C ASP A 88 -4.50 -7.46 -4.18
N LYS A 89 -3.44 -7.75 -4.94
CA LYS A 89 -3.53 -7.97 -6.39
C LYS A 89 -4.46 -9.12 -6.75
N ASP A 90 -4.52 -10.15 -5.92
CA ASP A 90 -5.25 -11.38 -6.19
C ASP A 90 -6.61 -11.42 -5.47
N GLN A 91 -7.04 -10.31 -4.86
CA GLN A 91 -8.24 -10.24 -4.03
C GLN A 91 -9.33 -9.33 -4.60
N TYR A 92 -9.16 -8.82 -5.82
CA TYR A 92 -10.16 -8.01 -6.49
C TYR A 92 -10.35 -8.40 -7.96
N GLU A 93 -11.57 -8.75 -8.30
CA GLU A 93 -12.02 -8.93 -9.67
C GLU A 93 -13.13 -7.90 -9.96
N PHE A 94 -12.95 -7.13 -11.03
CA PHE A 94 -13.91 -6.10 -11.42
C PHE A 94 -15.22 -6.70 -11.91
N ARG A 95 -16.34 -6.17 -11.42
CA ARG A 95 -17.67 -6.39 -12.00
C ARG A 95 -18.23 -5.09 -12.50
N ARG A 96 -18.97 -5.12 -13.61
CA ARG A 96 -19.67 -3.96 -14.16
C ARG A 96 -20.58 -3.28 -13.12
N THR A 97 -21.16 -4.04 -12.21
CA THR A 97 -21.96 -3.51 -11.09
C THR A 97 -21.17 -2.61 -10.15
N ASP A 98 -19.84 -2.78 -10.07
CA ASP A 98 -18.96 -1.95 -9.25
C ASP A 98 -18.85 -0.51 -9.77
N LEU A 99 -19.38 -0.19 -10.97
CA LEU A 99 -19.59 1.20 -11.40
C LEU A 99 -20.53 1.99 -10.45
N ARG A 100 -21.32 1.28 -9.64
CA ARG A 100 -22.14 1.81 -8.55
C ARG A 100 -21.74 1.16 -7.22
N MET A 101 -20.44 1.04 -6.97
CA MET A 101 -19.89 0.35 -5.80
C MET A 101 -20.54 0.81 -4.48
N GLU A 102 -20.90 -0.19 -3.65
CA GLU A 102 -21.31 0.02 -2.27
C GLU A 102 -20.10 0.44 -1.42
N GLN A 103 -20.21 1.58 -0.74
CA GLN A 103 -19.11 2.14 0.03
C GLN A 103 -18.81 1.37 1.33
N ASN A 104 -19.70 0.46 1.75
CA ASN A 104 -19.52 -0.38 2.94
C ASN A 104 -18.79 -1.70 2.63
N ARG A 105 -18.08 -1.78 1.50
CA ARG A 105 -17.28 -2.94 1.10
C ARG A 105 -15.84 -2.79 1.60
N THR A 106 -15.35 -3.79 2.34
CA THR A 106 -13.95 -3.87 2.76
C THR A 106 -13.13 -4.65 1.72
N MET A 107 -11.90 -4.22 1.49
CA MET A 107 -10.93 -4.90 0.64
C MET A 107 -9.69 -5.28 1.46
N PRO A 108 -9.13 -6.49 1.30
CA PRO A 108 -7.89 -6.85 1.96
C PRO A 108 -6.73 -6.06 1.35
N VAL A 109 -5.85 -5.55 2.20
CA VAL A 109 -4.65 -4.83 1.80
C VAL A 109 -3.47 -5.32 2.63
N TRP A 110 -2.33 -5.54 1.99
CA TRP A 110 -1.08 -5.87 2.66
C TRP A 110 -0.15 -4.66 2.60
N LEU A 111 0.34 -4.26 3.76
CA LEU A 111 1.31 -3.18 3.90
C LEU A 111 2.69 -3.78 4.17
N ASP A 112 3.55 -3.74 3.15
CA ASP A 112 4.98 -4.03 3.29
C ASP A 112 5.71 -2.71 3.58
N TRP A 113 6.30 -2.59 4.77
CA TRP A 113 6.85 -1.33 5.28
C TRP A 113 8.26 -1.52 5.86
N ALA A 114 8.98 -0.42 5.96
CA ALA A 114 10.33 -0.39 6.50
C ALA A 114 10.55 0.86 7.35
N ILE A 115 11.33 0.71 8.41
CA ILE A 115 11.88 1.79 9.22
C ILE A 115 13.11 2.32 8.51
N ARG A 116 13.14 3.64 8.33
CA ARG A 116 14.19 4.33 7.56
C ARG A 116 14.76 5.57 8.26
N ASP A 117 14.49 5.73 9.55
CA ASP A 117 14.92 6.91 10.31
C ASP A 117 16.44 6.98 10.46
N GLY A 118 17.00 8.19 10.47
CA GLY A 118 18.39 8.44 10.89
C GLY A 118 19.48 7.75 10.05
N ASN A 119 19.37 7.76 8.72
CA ASN A 119 20.26 7.05 7.78
C ASN A 119 20.26 5.51 7.91
N ALA A 120 19.30 4.91 8.61
CA ALA A 120 19.16 3.46 8.65
C ALA A 120 18.72 2.92 7.29
N SER A 121 19.70 2.59 6.44
CA SER A 121 19.49 1.90 5.16
C SER A 121 19.40 0.38 5.33
N SER A 122 19.74 -0.12 6.51
CA SER A 122 19.81 -1.54 6.87
C SER A 122 19.81 -1.69 8.40
N CYS A 123 19.79 -2.93 8.87
CA CYS A 123 19.98 -3.26 10.27
C CYS A 123 21.31 -2.73 10.81
N PRO A 124 21.35 -2.26 12.07
CA PRO A 124 22.60 -1.91 12.74
C PRO A 124 23.59 -3.09 12.77
N THR A 125 24.88 -2.79 12.65
CA THR A 125 25.93 -3.82 12.72
C THR A 125 25.98 -4.47 14.11
N PRO A 126 26.15 -5.80 14.21
CA PRO A 126 26.17 -6.53 15.49
C PRO A 126 27.20 -6.03 16.51
N ASP A 127 28.30 -5.42 16.05
CA ASP A 127 29.41 -4.97 16.90
C ASP A 127 29.06 -3.74 17.76
N SER A 128 27.94 -3.06 17.49
CA SER A 128 27.45 -2.00 18.38
C SER A 128 26.66 -2.63 19.53
N HIS A 129 27.31 -2.84 20.68
CA HIS A 129 26.65 -3.27 21.93
C HIS A 129 25.52 -2.34 22.41
N LYS A 130 25.28 -1.21 21.74
CA LYS A 130 24.19 -0.28 22.00
C LYS A 130 23.32 -0.14 20.75
N LYS A 131 22.03 -0.44 20.92
CA LYS A 131 20.99 -0.10 19.93
C LYS A 131 21.07 1.41 19.64
N PRO A 132 21.07 1.84 18.37
CA PRO A 132 21.13 3.26 18.05
C PRO A 132 19.89 4.00 18.59
N PRO A 133 19.97 5.32 18.84
CA PRO A 133 18.79 6.12 19.14
C PRO A 133 17.71 5.92 18.07
N GLY A 134 16.46 5.70 18.48
CA GLY A 134 15.35 5.43 17.55
C GLY A 134 15.30 4.01 16.98
N TYR A 135 16.11 3.07 17.50
CA TYR A 135 16.01 1.66 17.10
C TYR A 135 14.65 1.06 17.51
N ALA A 136 13.91 0.56 16.54
CA ALA A 136 12.51 0.19 16.75
C ALA A 136 12.28 -1.24 17.25
N CYS A 137 13.26 -2.15 17.10
CA CYS A 137 13.11 -3.54 17.54
C CYS A 137 13.39 -3.62 19.05
N VAL A 138 12.42 -3.14 19.82
CA VAL A 138 12.59 -2.91 21.27
C VAL A 138 12.29 -4.16 22.09
N SER A 139 11.49 -5.09 21.56
CA SER A 139 11.19 -6.35 22.24
C SER A 139 12.44 -7.19 22.52
N ALA A 140 12.48 -7.88 23.67
CA ALA A 140 13.63 -8.68 24.08
C ALA A 140 13.94 -9.86 23.12
N ASN A 141 12.89 -10.43 22.52
CA ASN A 141 13.00 -11.56 21.60
C ASN A 141 12.66 -11.17 20.15
N SER A 142 12.99 -9.94 19.76
CA SER A 142 12.90 -9.50 18.37
C SER A 142 14.27 -9.34 17.72
N GLN A 143 14.28 -9.45 16.41
CA GLN A 143 15.44 -9.25 15.55
C GLN A 143 15.11 -8.23 14.47
N CYS A 144 16.15 -7.54 14.03
CA CYS A 144 16.09 -6.69 12.86
C CYS A 144 16.26 -7.52 11.59
N VAL A 145 15.48 -7.22 10.55
CA VAL A 145 15.58 -7.82 9.22
C VAL A 145 15.65 -6.73 8.18
N ASN A 146 16.64 -6.79 7.29
CA ASN A 146 16.75 -5.84 6.19
C ASN A 146 15.50 -5.88 5.31
N SER A 147 15.02 -4.70 4.93
CA SER A 147 13.84 -4.55 4.07
C SER A 147 14.11 -5.12 2.68
N THR A 148 13.10 -5.79 2.11
CA THR A 148 13.04 -6.13 0.69
C THR A 148 12.35 -5.05 -0.13
N ASN A 149 11.70 -4.09 0.54
CA ASN A 149 10.95 -2.99 -0.05
C ASN A 149 11.76 -1.68 0.02
N GLY A 150 12.89 -1.64 -0.68
CA GLY A 150 13.84 -0.51 -0.64
C GLY A 150 14.68 -0.44 0.64
N PRO A 151 15.40 0.67 0.87
CA PRO A 151 16.26 0.83 2.04
C PRO A 151 15.50 0.71 3.36
N GLY A 152 16.21 0.31 4.41
CA GLY A 152 15.69 0.24 5.77
C GLY A 152 15.59 -1.18 6.30
N TYR A 153 14.86 -1.33 7.40
CA TYR A 153 14.66 -2.61 8.05
C TYR A 153 13.26 -2.70 8.67
N TYR A 154 12.83 -3.91 9.00
CA TYR A 154 11.65 -4.14 9.84
C TYR A 154 12.03 -5.07 10.98
N CYS A 155 11.17 -5.16 11.99
CA CYS A 155 11.39 -6.01 13.14
C CYS A 155 10.56 -7.27 13.00
N LYS A 156 11.13 -8.39 13.40
CA LYS A 156 10.48 -9.70 13.40
C LYS A 156 10.75 -10.36 14.74
N CYS A 157 9.79 -11.11 15.28
CA CYS A 157 10.12 -11.98 16.41
C CYS A 157 11.17 -13.01 16.01
N SER A 158 12.09 -13.29 16.93
CA SER A 158 13.09 -14.34 16.77
C SER A 158 12.42 -15.71 16.64
N SER A 159 13.13 -16.67 16.05
CA SER A 159 12.58 -18.02 15.87
C SER A 159 12.17 -18.62 17.22
N GLY A 160 10.96 -19.17 17.30
CA GLY A 160 10.37 -19.65 18.56
C GLY A 160 9.51 -18.62 19.31
N TYR A 161 9.40 -17.38 18.81
CA TYR A 161 8.62 -16.31 19.44
C TYR A 161 7.56 -15.71 18.50
N GLU A 162 6.46 -15.24 19.07
CA GLU A 162 5.35 -14.56 18.38
C GLU A 162 4.89 -13.32 19.17
N GLY A 163 4.21 -12.37 18.52
CA GLY A 163 3.73 -11.13 19.14
C GLY A 163 4.20 -9.88 18.39
N ASN A 164 4.25 -8.74 19.08
CA ASN A 164 4.64 -7.47 18.47
C ASN A 164 6.15 -7.19 18.68
N PRO A 165 7.00 -7.26 17.64
CA PRO A 165 8.44 -7.03 17.80
C PRO A 165 8.82 -5.56 18.09
N TYR A 166 7.85 -4.65 17.99
CA TYR A 166 7.98 -3.21 18.24
C TYR A 166 7.49 -2.79 19.63
N ASP A 167 7.07 -3.75 20.47
CA ASP A 167 6.60 -3.49 21.84
C ASP A 167 7.60 -4.08 22.84
N ASP A 168 8.02 -3.25 23.80
CA ASP A 168 8.96 -3.62 24.86
C ASP A 168 8.25 -4.22 26.08
N ASP A 169 6.93 -4.09 26.18
CA ASP A 169 6.11 -4.76 27.17
C ASP A 169 6.20 -6.29 26.98
N PRO A 170 6.69 -7.08 27.96
CA PRO A 170 6.83 -8.53 27.83
C PRO A 170 5.51 -9.27 27.53
N GLU A 171 4.36 -8.68 27.87
CA GLU A 171 3.03 -9.29 27.65
C GLU A 171 2.54 -9.08 26.20
N LYS A 172 2.92 -7.96 25.58
CA LYS A 172 2.50 -7.56 24.22
C LYS A 172 3.58 -7.83 23.16
N GLY A 173 4.84 -7.88 23.61
CA GLY A 173 6.02 -8.13 22.82
C GLY A 173 6.15 -9.56 22.32
N CYS A 174 7.35 -9.89 21.82
CA CYS A 174 7.67 -11.24 21.35
C CYS A 174 7.79 -12.22 22.53
N LYS A 175 6.83 -13.12 22.65
CA LYS A 175 6.74 -14.17 23.67
C LYS A 175 6.95 -15.55 23.06
N GLY A 176 7.49 -16.48 23.85
CA GLY A 176 7.75 -17.83 23.40
C GLY A 176 6.45 -18.53 22.98
N MET A 177 6.46 -19.19 21.83
CA MET A 177 5.32 -19.99 21.38
C MET A 177 5.19 -21.22 22.28
N ILE A 178 4.02 -21.39 22.90
CA ILE A 178 3.70 -22.63 23.63
C ILE A 178 3.25 -23.65 22.59
N ILE A 179 4.09 -24.65 22.32
CA ILE A 179 3.73 -25.79 21.48
C ILE A 179 2.97 -26.77 22.36
N TYR A 180 1.68 -26.98 22.07
CA TYR A 180 0.86 -28.03 22.68
C TYR A 180 0.98 -29.33 21.88
#